data_AF-A0A662SFH9-F1
#
_entry.id   AF-A0A662SFH9-F1
#
_cell.length_a   1.000
_cell.length_b   1.000
_cell.length_c   1.000
_cell.angle_alpha   90.00
_cell.angle_beta   90.00
_cell.angle_gamma   90.00
#
_symmetry.space_group_name_H-M   'P 1'
#
loop_
_entity.id
_entity.type
_entity.pdbx_description
1 polymer ?
#
loop_
_entity_poly.entity_id
_entity_poly.type
_entity_poly.pdbx_seq_one_letter_code
_entity_poly.pdbx_strand_id
1 'polypeptide(L)'
;MNEQEFHPDPEKLDFFLRQVVRPLGPGLMALMIRHLKKEFKDMNWIQVLLEHPSKFYELLSISLGGDERADLFIKMISAYLLTEFRVYFDAEELIASLRSGSKNYVKKFFMEVLKAMG
;
A
#
# COMPACT_ATOMS: atom_id res chain seq x y z
N MET A 1 8.97 -9.56 22.20
CA MET A 1 7.84 -9.60 21.24
C MET A 1 8.25 -10.55 20.15
N ASN A 2 7.55 -11.68 19.97
CA ASN A 2 7.81 -12.57 18.85
C ASN A 2 7.41 -11.85 17.57
N GLU A 3 8.36 -11.60 16.69
CA GLU A 3 8.11 -11.24 15.29
C GLU A 3 7.47 -12.47 14.64
N GLN A 4 6.14 -12.59 14.74
CA GLN A 4 5.41 -13.51 13.90
C GLN A 4 5.66 -13.06 12.46
N GLU A 5 6.32 -13.92 11.68
CA GLU A 5 6.46 -13.73 10.24
C GLU A 5 5.08 -13.44 9.66
N PHE A 6 4.96 -12.26 9.07
CA PHE A 6 3.70 -11.74 8.58
C PHE A 6 3.31 -12.49 7.31
N HIS A 7 2.41 -13.47 7.43
CA HIS A 7 1.84 -14.24 6.33
C HIS A 7 0.34 -13.92 6.18
N PRO A 8 0.00 -12.78 5.57
CA PRO A 8 -1.39 -12.45 5.31
C PRO A 8 -1.98 -13.42 4.27
N ASP A 9 -3.25 -13.76 4.44
CA ASP A 9 -4.00 -14.64 3.54
C ASP A 9 -3.97 -14.11 2.09
N PRO A 10 -3.46 -14.88 1.12
CA PRO A 10 -3.35 -14.48 -0.28
C PRO A 10 -4.67 -14.02 -0.92
N GLU A 11 -5.82 -14.60 -0.52
CA GLU A 11 -7.12 -14.25 -1.10
C GLU A 11 -7.62 -12.90 -0.59
N LYS A 12 -7.45 -12.64 0.71
CA LYS A 12 -7.74 -11.32 1.31
C LYS A 12 -6.83 -10.24 0.72
N LEU A 13 -5.61 -10.63 0.37
CA LEU A 13 -4.65 -9.78 -0.31
C LEU A 13 -5.11 -9.36 -1.71
N ASP A 14 -5.55 -10.33 -2.52
CA ASP A 14 -6.04 -10.08 -3.88
C ASP A 14 -7.36 -9.28 -3.86
N PHE A 15 -8.19 -9.50 -2.84
CA PHE A 15 -9.39 -8.69 -2.64
C PHE A 15 -9.07 -7.25 -2.24
N PHE A 16 -8.20 -7.05 -1.24
CA PHE A 16 -7.71 -5.73 -0.83
C PHE A 16 -7.13 -4.96 -2.02
N LEU A 17 -6.30 -5.66 -2.82
CA LEU A 17 -5.81 -5.18 -4.10
C LEU A 17 -6.94 -4.67 -4.98
N ARG A 18 -7.92 -5.52 -5.30
CA ARG A 18 -8.99 -5.13 -6.22
C ARG A 18 -9.80 -3.93 -5.73
N GLN A 19 -9.93 -3.71 -4.42
CA GLN A 19 -10.71 -2.59 -3.87
C GLN A 19 -9.89 -1.31 -3.75
N VAL A 20 -8.69 -1.38 -3.15
CA VAL A 20 -7.78 -0.23 -3.02
C VAL A 20 -7.29 0.24 -4.38
N VAL A 21 -7.20 -0.68 -5.33
CA VAL A 21 -6.56 -0.44 -6.61
C VAL A 21 -7.55 -0.35 -7.77
N ARG A 22 -8.83 -0.68 -7.58
CA ARG A 22 -9.90 -0.33 -8.53
C ARG A 22 -9.81 1.11 -9.03
N PRO A 23 -9.55 2.12 -8.16
CA PRO A 23 -9.41 3.50 -8.57
C PRO A 23 -8.20 3.80 -9.48
N LEU A 24 -7.13 3.00 -9.42
CA LEU A 24 -5.91 3.19 -10.23
C LEU A 24 -6.08 2.75 -11.69
N GLY A 25 -7.05 1.89 -11.94
CA GLY A 25 -7.20 1.21 -13.23
C GLY A 25 -6.12 0.14 -13.48
N PRO A 26 -6.40 -0.81 -14.39
CA PRO A 26 -5.54 -1.98 -14.60
C PRO A 26 -4.16 -1.64 -15.19
N GLY A 27 -4.04 -0.54 -15.94
CA GLY A 27 -2.78 -0.15 -16.60
C GLY A 27 -1.71 0.33 -15.62
N LEU A 28 -2.09 1.19 -14.67
CA LEU A 28 -1.17 1.70 -13.65
C LEU A 28 -0.73 0.57 -12.71
N MET A 29 -1.61 -0.38 -12.43
CA MET A 29 -1.25 -1.58 -11.69
C MET A 29 -0.23 -2.46 -12.38
N ALA A 30 -0.46 -2.75 -13.65
CA ALA A 30 0.48 -3.55 -14.44
C ALA A 30 1.85 -2.87 -14.46
N LEU A 31 1.89 -1.54 -14.53
CA LEU A 31 3.13 -0.75 -14.51
C LEU A 31 3.84 -0.82 -13.15
N MET A 32 3.11 -0.67 -12.05
CA MET A 32 3.68 -0.81 -10.70
C MET A 32 4.19 -2.22 -10.44
N ILE A 33 3.39 -3.25 -10.74
CA ILE A 33 3.78 -4.66 -10.58
C ILE A 33 5.02 -4.96 -11.43
N ARG A 34 5.08 -4.45 -12.67
CA ARG A 34 6.24 -4.65 -13.54
C ARG A 34 7.52 -4.02 -12.97
N HIS A 35 7.44 -2.81 -12.41
CA HIS A 35 8.58 -2.17 -11.77
C HIS A 35 9.02 -2.92 -10.51
N LEU A 36 8.07 -3.31 -9.67
CA LEU A 36 8.33 -4.08 -8.47
C LEU A 36 9.01 -5.41 -8.78
N LYS A 37 8.54 -6.17 -9.79
CA LYS A 37 9.18 -7.43 -10.20
C LYS A 37 10.59 -7.24 -10.77
N LYS A 38 10.90 -6.07 -11.34
CA LYS A 38 12.24 -5.77 -11.86
C LYS A 38 13.23 -5.51 -10.72
N GLU A 39 12.79 -4.84 -9.66
CA GLU A 39 13.63 -4.41 -8.55
C GLU A 39 13.65 -5.43 -7.39
N PHE A 40 12.53 -6.09 -7.13
CA PHE A 40 12.32 -7.09 -6.10
C PHE A 40 11.78 -8.38 -6.73
N LYS A 41 12.69 -9.25 -7.20
CA LYS A 41 12.33 -10.47 -7.94
C LYS A 41 11.46 -11.44 -7.15
N ASP A 42 11.71 -11.54 -5.84
CA ASP A 42 11.10 -12.55 -4.96
C ASP A 42 10.04 -11.97 -4.02
N MET A 43 9.74 -10.67 -4.12
CA MET A 43 8.74 -10.01 -3.26
C MET A 43 7.54 -9.56 -4.07
N ASN A 44 6.35 -9.79 -3.53
CA ASN A 44 5.13 -9.17 -4.03
C ASN A 44 5.02 -7.72 -3.51
N TRP A 45 4.10 -6.96 -4.11
CA TRP A 45 3.94 -5.53 -3.83
C TRP A 45 3.60 -5.22 -2.35
N ILE A 46 2.92 -6.13 -1.64
CA ILE A 46 2.60 -5.96 -0.21
C ILE A 46 3.82 -6.20 0.64
N GLN A 47 4.60 -7.22 0.32
CA GLN A 47 5.88 -7.44 0.97
C GLN A 47 6.77 -6.21 0.81
N VAL A 48 6.81 -5.61 -0.39
CA VAL A 48 7.55 -4.35 -0.61
C VAL A 48 6.94 -3.19 0.19
N LEU A 49 5.62 -3.03 0.23
CA LEU A 49 4.95 -2.00 1.03
C LEU A 49 5.32 -2.11 2.52
N LEU A 50 5.35 -3.32 3.06
CA LEU A 50 5.56 -3.57 4.50
C LEU A 50 7.03 -3.60 4.90
N GLU A 51 7.90 -4.11 4.02
CA GLU A 51 9.33 -4.30 4.30
C GLU A 51 10.21 -3.18 3.76
N HIS A 52 9.77 -2.48 2.72
CA HIS A 52 10.46 -1.35 2.11
C HIS A 52 9.51 -0.17 1.80
N PRO A 53 8.87 0.45 2.82
CA PRO A 53 7.83 1.46 2.60
C PRO A 53 8.30 2.68 1.79
N SER A 54 9.53 3.14 2.02
CA SER A 54 10.11 4.28 1.28
C SER A 54 10.33 3.96 -0.18
N LYS A 55 10.75 2.72 -0.48
CA LYS A 55 10.95 2.29 -1.86
C LYS A 55 9.62 2.08 -2.58
N PHE A 56 8.61 1.57 -1.88
CA PHE A 56 7.26 1.51 -2.40
C PHE A 56 6.75 2.90 -2.80
N TYR A 57 6.93 3.90 -1.92
CA TYR A 57 6.53 5.27 -2.18
C TYR A 57 7.28 5.88 -3.38
N GLU A 58 8.60 5.68 -3.46
CA GLU A 58 9.41 6.14 -4.58
C GLU A 58 8.89 5.57 -5.92
N LEU A 59 8.62 4.27 -5.97
CA LEU A 59 8.08 3.61 -7.16
C LEU A 59 6.70 4.12 -7.54
N LEU A 60 5.84 4.37 -6.54
CA LEU A 60 4.52 4.96 -6.73
C LEU A 60 4.63 6.38 -7.31
N SER A 61 5.52 7.21 -6.75
CA SER A 61 5.82 8.57 -7.21
C SER A 61 6.30 8.59 -8.65
N ILE A 62 7.30 7.76 -9.00
CA ILE A 62 7.80 7.62 -10.36
C ILE A 62 6.67 7.20 -11.32
N SER A 63 5.85 6.23 -10.91
CA SER A 63 4.77 5.70 -11.74
C SER A 63 3.66 6.72 -12.01
N LEU A 64 3.42 7.62 -11.05
CA LEU A 64 2.39 8.66 -11.15
C LEU A 64 2.93 9.99 -11.73
N GLY A 65 4.24 10.14 -11.84
CA GLY A 65 4.90 11.33 -12.36
C GLY A 65 5.15 12.42 -11.30
N GLY A 66 5.39 12.02 -10.05
CA GLY A 66 5.87 12.89 -8.97
C GLY A 66 5.17 12.68 -7.63
N ASP A 67 5.81 13.20 -6.57
CA ASP A 67 5.40 13.01 -5.18
C ASP A 67 4.00 13.58 -4.89
N GLU A 68 3.66 14.72 -5.50
CA GLU A 68 2.34 15.36 -5.33
C GLU A 68 1.20 14.42 -5.76
N ARG A 69 1.37 13.71 -6.88
CA ARG A 69 0.37 12.77 -7.39
C ARG A 69 0.33 11.50 -6.56
N ALA A 70 1.46 11.03 -6.05
CA ALA A 70 1.50 9.92 -5.10
C ALA A 70 0.77 10.26 -3.79
N ASP A 71 0.98 11.46 -3.24
CA ASP A 71 0.29 11.95 -2.04
C ASP A 71 -1.22 12.03 -2.26
N LEU A 72 -1.65 12.64 -3.36
CA LEU A 72 -3.07 12.71 -3.74
C LEU A 72 -3.68 11.33 -3.88
N PHE A 73 -2.94 10.40 -4.49
CA PHE A 73 -3.40 9.04 -4.67
C PHE A 73 -3.57 8.30 -3.33
N ILE A 74 -2.59 8.42 -2.42
CA ILE A 74 -2.69 7.85 -1.07
C ILE A 74 -3.88 8.45 -0.32
N LYS A 75 -4.07 9.78 -0.38
CA LYS A 75 -5.24 10.46 0.22
C LYS A 75 -6.56 9.96 -0.36
N MET A 76 -6.64 9.72 -1.66
CA MET A 76 -7.82 9.14 -2.31
C MET A 76 -8.11 7.73 -1.81
N ILE A 77 -7.10 6.86 -1.72
CA ILE A 77 -7.26 5.53 -1.09
C ILE A 77 -7.75 5.71 0.34
N SER A 78 -7.17 6.66 1.08
CA SER A 78 -7.55 6.89 2.47
C SER A 78 -9.01 7.24 2.63
N ALA A 79 -9.50 8.18 1.82
CA ALA A 79 -10.90 8.57 1.80
C ALA A 79 -11.83 7.43 1.36
N TYR A 80 -11.41 6.63 0.37
CA TYR A 80 -12.17 5.47 -0.09
C TYR A 80 -12.31 4.41 1.01
N LEU A 81 -11.21 4.04 1.67
CA LEU A 81 -11.22 3.07 2.77
C LEU A 81 -12.02 3.53 3.98
N LEU A 82 -12.00 4.84 4.27
CA LEU A 82 -12.87 5.44 5.27
C LEU A 82 -14.35 5.30 4.88
N THR A 83 -14.69 5.61 3.63
CA THR A 83 -16.09 5.65 3.17
C THR A 83 -16.70 4.26 3.06
N GLU A 84 -15.99 3.32 2.46
CA GLU A 84 -16.51 1.97 2.16
C GLU A 84 -16.32 0.99 3.33
N PHE A 85 -15.20 1.10 4.07
CA PHE A 85 -14.81 0.11 5.07
C PHE A 85 -14.73 0.69 6.49
N ARG A 86 -15.04 1.98 6.68
CA ARG A 86 -14.96 2.68 7.99
C ARG A 86 -13.59 2.60 8.65
N VAL A 87 -12.53 2.44 7.86
CA VAL A 87 -11.15 2.43 8.37
C VAL A 87 -10.71 3.88 8.58
N TYR A 88 -10.48 4.26 9.83
CA TYR A 88 -9.99 5.59 10.19
C TYR A 88 -8.47 5.60 10.28
N PHE A 89 -7.83 6.43 9.46
CA PHE A 89 -6.39 6.65 9.49
C PHE A 89 -6.04 8.03 8.94
N ASP A 90 -4.95 8.58 9.45
CA ASP A 90 -4.42 9.85 8.99
C ASP A 90 -3.58 9.62 7.72
N ALA A 91 -4.02 10.23 6.61
CA ALA A 91 -3.33 10.11 5.34
C ALA A 91 -1.94 10.77 5.37
N GLU A 92 -1.77 11.87 6.10
CA GLU A 92 -0.48 12.56 6.21
C GLU A 92 0.51 11.72 7.02
N GLU A 93 0.05 11.08 8.09
CA GLU A 93 0.87 10.18 8.89
C GLU A 93 1.28 8.92 8.10
N LEU A 94 0.37 8.39 7.27
CA LEU A 94 0.69 7.29 6.34
C LEU A 94 1.74 7.71 5.30
N ILE A 95 1.56 8.88 4.66
CA ILE A 95 2.53 9.42 3.69
C ILE A 95 3.89 9.64 4.33
N ALA A 96 3.93 10.26 5.52
CA ALA A 96 5.17 10.47 6.26
C ALA A 96 5.85 9.14 6.62
N SER A 97 5.07 8.13 7.01
CA SER A 97 5.59 6.80 7.35
C SER A 97 6.13 6.07 6.13
N LEU A 98 5.44 6.18 4.99
CA LEU A 98 5.91 5.66 3.71
C LEU A 98 7.24 6.33 3.32
N ARG A 99 7.29 7.67 3.27
CA ARG A 99 8.52 8.42 2.92
C ARG A 99 9.70 8.12 3.84
N SER A 100 9.47 8.04 5.15
CA SER A 100 10.52 7.76 6.15
C SER A 100 10.92 6.29 6.23
N GLY A 101 10.18 5.38 5.59
CA GLY A 101 10.41 3.93 5.70
C GLY A 101 9.95 3.32 7.03
N SER A 102 9.10 4.01 7.79
CA SER A 102 8.56 3.54 9.07
C SER A 102 7.64 2.35 8.88
N LYS A 103 8.14 1.15 9.19
CA LYS A 103 7.39 -0.11 9.05
C LYS A 103 6.23 -0.22 10.04
N ASN A 104 6.39 0.28 11.25
CA ASN A 104 5.41 0.08 12.34
C ASN A 104 4.05 0.67 11.99
N TYR A 105 4.03 1.90 11.49
CA TYR A 105 2.78 2.56 11.12
C TYR A 105 2.15 1.90 9.89
N VAL A 106 2.95 1.57 8.88
CA VAL A 106 2.47 0.93 7.65
C VAL A 106 1.90 -0.47 7.92
N LYS A 107 2.54 -1.26 8.80
CA LYS A 107 2.02 -2.55 9.26
C LYS A 107 0.71 -2.40 10.03
N LYS A 108 0.61 -1.41 10.93
CA LYS A 108 -0.63 -1.11 11.65
C LYS A 108 -1.76 -0.75 10.68
N PHE A 109 -1.50 0.17 9.75
CA PHE A 109 -2.44 0.56 8.69
C PHE A 109 -2.93 -0.67 7.93
N PHE A 110 -2.00 -1.48 7.41
CA PHE A 110 -2.34 -2.65 6.62
C PHE A 110 -3.19 -3.67 7.40
N MET A 111 -2.88 -3.91 8.68
CA MET A 111 -3.68 -4.79 9.54
C MET A 111 -5.10 -4.25 9.79
N GLU A 112 -5.26 -2.94 10.02
CA GLU A 112 -6.59 -2.35 10.22
C GLU A 112 -7.45 -2.47 8.97
N VAL A 113 -6.87 -2.31 7.77
CA VAL A 113 -7.63 -2.52 6.55
C VAL A 113 -8.02 -3.99 6.37
N LEU A 114 -7.11 -4.93 6.63
CA LEU A 114 -7.42 -6.37 6.56
C LEU A 114 -8.52 -6.79 7.54
N LYS A 115 -8.58 -6.18 8.74
CA LYS A 115 -9.65 -6.43 9.72
C LYS A 115 -11.00 -5.92 9.23
N ALA A 116 -11.04 -4.73 8.65
CA ALA A 116 -12.28 -4.10 8.20
C ALA A 116 -12.88 -4.73 6.93
N MET A 117 -12.06 -5.46 6.17
CA MET A 117 -12.49 -6.23 4.99
C MET A 117 -12.95 -7.66 5.32
N GLY A 118 -13.02 -8.03 6.60
CA GLY A 118 -13.44 -9.34 7.11
C GLY A 118 -14.94 -9.49 7.23
#